data_AF-A0A140LA11-F1
#
_entry.id   AF-A0A140LA11-F1
#
_cell.length_a   1.000
_cell.length_b   1.000
_cell.length_c   1.000
_cell.angle_alpha   90.00
_cell.angle_beta   90.00
_cell.angle_gamma   90.00
#
_symmetry.space_group_name_H-M   'P 1'
#
loop_
_entity.id
_entity.type
_entity.pdbx_description
1 polymer ?
#
loop_
_entity_poly.entity_id
_entity_poly.type
_entity_poly.pdbx_seq_one_letter_code
_entity_poly.pdbx_strand_id
1 'polypeptide(L)'
;MGFSVRYLRLTFILLGLSVLLGIYGGLYKYFNHKMLLYKMISFVFGTFVNGLPEELFCRGFLLPRLEIILKNSLNALVISDIIFTALHIPSIVIKGNYSLLYVFLNVVSFTHPTGLIWGYLYLRTRSIIPGMIWHTSVGKLGTIFLGDFSL
;
A
#
# COMPACT_ATOMS: atom_id res chain seq x y z
N MET A 1 -10.56 -15.03 -9.58
CA MET A 1 -10.52 -14.17 -8.38
C MET A 1 -9.16 -14.30 -7.73
N GLY A 2 -8.54 -13.18 -7.35
CA GLY A 2 -7.13 -13.10 -6.97
C GLY A 2 -6.81 -13.47 -5.52
N PHE A 3 -7.52 -14.39 -4.88
CA PHE A 3 -7.13 -14.84 -3.54
C PHE A 3 -6.34 -16.14 -3.68
N SER A 4 -5.01 -16.04 -3.72
CA SER A 4 -4.13 -17.22 -3.78
C SER A 4 -3.07 -17.16 -2.69
N VAL A 5 -3.08 -18.18 -1.83
CA VAL A 5 -2.11 -18.39 -0.74
C VAL A 5 -0.79 -18.99 -1.24
N ARG A 6 -0.68 -19.31 -2.54
CA ARG A 6 0.54 -19.87 -3.14
C ARG A 6 1.76 -18.96 -2.94
N TYR A 7 1.53 -17.66 -2.77
CA TYR A 7 2.58 -16.65 -2.64
C TYR A 7 2.83 -16.20 -1.20
N LEU A 8 2.44 -16.99 -0.20
CA LEU A 8 2.69 -16.67 1.21
C LEU A 8 4.18 -16.46 1.50
N ARG A 9 5.08 -17.25 0.88
CA ARG A 9 6.54 -17.03 1.01
C ARG A 9 6.94 -15.63 0.57
N LEU A 10 6.44 -15.16 -0.57
CA LEU A 10 6.69 -13.80 -1.06
C LEU A 10 6.11 -12.77 -0.09
N THR A 11 4.89 -12.98 0.40
CA THR A 11 4.29 -12.12 1.42
C THR A 11 5.18 -11.99 2.66
N PHE A 12 5.73 -13.08 3.19
CA PHE A 12 6.65 -13.05 4.32
C PHE A 12 7.95 -12.29 4.01
N ILE A 13 8.50 -12.45 2.80
CA ILE A 13 9.69 -11.69 2.38
C ILE A 13 9.40 -10.19 2.35
N LEU A 14 8.25 -9.78 1.78
CA LEU A 14 7.83 -8.37 1.70
C LEU A 14 7.54 -7.78 3.10
N LEU A 15 6.97 -8.57 3.99
CA LEU A 15 6.79 -8.21 5.39
C LEU A 15 8.14 -7.98 6.08
N GLY A 16 9.10 -8.90 5.91
CA GLY A 16 10.45 -8.76 6.43
C GLY A 16 11.15 -7.49 5.92
N LEU A 17 11.04 -7.22 4.61
CA LEU A 17 11.55 -5.99 4.01
C LEU A 17 10.91 -4.74 4.63
N SER A 18 9.61 -4.77 4.90
CA SER A 18 8.89 -3.64 5.52
C SER A 18 9.29 -3.40 6.97
N VAL A 19 9.63 -4.46 7.70
CA VAL A 19 10.22 -4.35 9.04
C VAL A 19 11.59 -3.68 8.96
N LEU A 20 12.47 -4.13 8.06
CA LEU A 20 13.80 -3.53 7.88
C LEU A 20 13.71 -2.05 7.50
N LEU A 21 12.85 -1.70 6.53
CA LEU A 21 12.65 -0.32 6.10
C LEU A 21 12.07 0.56 7.21
N GLY A 22 11.10 0.05 7.98
CA GLY A 22 10.53 0.82 9.08
C GLY A 22 11.46 0.96 10.29
N ILE A 23 12.33 -0.02 10.55
CA ILE A 23 13.42 0.10 11.54
C ILE A 23 14.40 1.18 11.08
N TYR A 24 14.83 1.14 9.82
CA TYR A 24 15.72 2.17 9.25
C TYR A 24 15.11 3.58 9.38
N GLY A 25 13.83 3.74 9.04
CA GLY A 25 13.12 5.01 9.15
C GLY A 25 12.87 5.50 10.58
N GLY A 26 13.00 4.63 11.59
CA GLY A 26 12.80 4.98 12.99
C GLY A 26 13.98 4.65 13.90
N LEU A 27 15.20 4.51 13.36
CA LEU A 27 16.45 4.28 14.09
C LEU A 27 16.69 5.29 15.24
N TYR A 28 16.00 6.43 15.22
CA TYR A 28 16.05 7.46 16.27
C TYR A 28 14.99 7.31 17.38
N LYS A 29 14.16 6.26 17.37
CA LYS A 29 13.05 6.05 18.33
C LYS A 29 13.36 4.90 19.29
N TYR A 30 13.13 5.09 20.59
CA TYR A 30 13.32 4.07 21.62
C TYR A 30 12.27 2.96 21.57
N PHE A 31 12.62 1.74 21.93
CA PHE A 31 11.70 0.60 21.98
C PHE A 31 10.68 0.78 23.14
N ASN A 32 9.37 0.76 22.85
CA ASN A 32 8.32 0.83 23.87
C ASN A 32 7.36 -0.37 23.75
N HIS A 33 7.50 -1.33 24.65
CA HIS A 33 6.72 -2.58 24.68
C HIS A 33 5.22 -2.35 24.87
N LYS A 34 4.80 -1.26 25.53
CA LYS A 34 3.38 -1.02 25.88
C LYS A 34 2.50 -0.68 24.68
N MET A 35 3.08 -0.13 23.60
CA MET A 35 2.35 0.22 22.38
C MET A 35 2.34 -0.88 21.32
N LEU A 36 3.08 -1.98 21.52
CA LEU A 36 3.24 -3.06 20.54
C LEU A 36 1.89 -3.68 20.16
N LEU A 37 1.10 -4.07 21.16
CA LEU A 37 -0.20 -4.71 20.95
C LEU A 37 -1.17 -3.77 20.19
N TYR A 38 -1.25 -2.51 20.60
CA TYR A 38 -2.11 -1.51 19.94
C TYR A 38 -1.72 -1.31 18.47
N LYS A 39 -0.42 -1.22 18.18
CA LYS A 39 0.10 -1.04 16.82
C LYS A 39 -0.13 -2.29 15.95
N MET A 40 0.01 -3.50 16.52
CA MET A 40 -0.34 -4.75 15.82
C MET A 40 -1.83 -4.83 15.49
N ILE A 41 -2.71 -4.49 16.45
CA ILE A 41 -4.15 -4.43 16.23
C ILE A 41 -4.47 -3.42 15.13
N SER A 42 -3.90 -2.21 15.20
CA SER A 42 -4.09 -1.17 14.18
C SER A 42 -3.62 -1.60 12.79
N PHE A 43 -2.55 -2.39 12.69
CA PHE A 43 -2.09 -2.97 11.42
C PHE A 43 -3.10 -3.96 10.84
N VAL A 44 -3.62 -4.88 11.67
CA VAL A 44 -4.64 -5.84 11.24
C VAL A 44 -5.90 -5.11 10.79
N PHE A 45 -6.42 -4.19 11.61
CA PHE A 45 -7.59 -3.37 11.24
C PHE A 45 -7.35 -2.56 9.96
N GLY A 46 -6.18 -1.90 9.84
CA GLY A 46 -5.82 -1.16 8.64
C GLY A 46 -5.78 -2.05 7.39
N THR A 47 -5.40 -3.32 7.52
CA THR A 47 -5.37 -4.26 6.40
C THR A 47 -6.78 -4.56 5.91
N PHE A 48 -7.75 -4.72 6.81
CA PHE A 48 -9.13 -5.02 6.43
C PHE A 48 -9.95 -3.79 6.04
N VAL A 49 -9.66 -2.63 6.63
CA VAL A 49 -10.42 -1.39 6.40
C VAL A 49 -9.90 -0.61 5.19
N ASN A 50 -8.59 -0.69 4.92
CA ASN A 50 -7.95 0.08 3.85
C ASN A 50 -7.34 -0.87 2.80
N GLY A 51 -6.34 -1.67 3.17
CA GLY A 51 -5.58 -2.46 2.19
C GLY A 51 -6.42 -3.45 1.39
N LEU A 52 -7.36 -4.15 2.03
CA LEU A 52 -8.23 -5.13 1.39
C LEU A 52 -9.22 -4.48 0.41
N PRO A 53 -10.05 -3.50 0.81
CA PRO A 53 -10.97 -2.83 -0.13
C PRO A 53 -10.26 -2.21 -1.33
N GLU A 54 -9.14 -1.52 -1.08
CA GLU A 54 -8.39 -0.83 -2.12
C GLU A 54 -7.76 -1.80 -3.13
N GLU A 55 -7.09 -2.86 -2.65
CA GLU A 55 -6.51 -3.87 -3.53
C GLU A 55 -7.58 -4.72 -4.22
N LEU A 56 -8.68 -5.02 -3.55
CA LEU A 56 -9.79 -5.77 -4.16
C LEU A 56 -10.41 -4.98 -5.31
N PHE A 57 -10.66 -3.68 -5.12
CA PHE A 57 -11.19 -2.82 -6.17
C PHE A 57 -10.16 -2.62 -7.29
N CYS A 58 -8.94 -2.20 -6.97
CA CYS A 58 -7.97 -1.82 -8.00
C CYS A 58 -7.37 -3.03 -8.73
N ARG A 59 -7.01 -4.10 -8.00
CA ARG A 59 -6.29 -5.26 -8.56
C ARG A 59 -7.22 -6.44 -8.76
N GLY A 60 -8.20 -6.64 -7.87
CA GLY A 60 -9.19 -7.69 -8.00
C GLY A 60 -10.21 -7.44 -9.11
N PHE A 61 -10.56 -6.18 -9.37
CA PHE A 61 -11.63 -5.81 -10.28
C PHE A 61 -11.20 -4.91 -11.44
N LEU A 62 -10.59 -3.75 -11.16
CA LEU A 62 -10.31 -2.71 -12.16
C LEU A 62 -9.21 -3.15 -13.14
N LEU A 63 -8.03 -3.54 -12.64
CA LEU A 63 -6.89 -3.90 -13.45
C LEU A 63 -7.18 -5.04 -14.45
N PRO A 64 -7.80 -6.18 -14.06
CA PRO A 64 -8.14 -7.25 -15.02
C PRO A 64 -9.08 -6.78 -16.14
N ARG A 65 -9.99 -5.86 -15.84
CA ARG A 65 -10.90 -5.30 -16.86
C ARG A 65 -10.15 -4.37 -17.81
N LEU A 66 -9.24 -3.54 -17.29
CA LEU A 66 -8.38 -2.71 -18.11
C LEU A 66 -7.45 -3.55 -18.99
N GLU A 67 -6.95 -4.70 -18.50
CA GLU A 67 -6.16 -5.63 -19.32
C GLU A 67 -6.94 -6.14 -20.54
N ILE A 68 -8.22 -6.47 -20.35
CA ILE A 68 -9.11 -6.92 -21.43
C ILE A 68 -9.38 -5.79 -22.44
N ILE A 69 -9.69 -4.58 -21.94
CA ILE A 69 -10.05 -3.43 -22.79
C ILE A 69 -8.84 -2.96 -23.61
N LEU A 70 -7.68 -2.83 -22.97
CA LEU A 70 -6.48 -2.26 -23.58
C LEU A 70 -5.63 -3.30 -24.31
N LYS A 71 -5.89 -4.60 -24.10
CA LYS A 71 -5.11 -5.72 -24.63
C LYS A 71 -3.61 -5.62 -24.31
N ASN A 72 -3.26 -4.88 -23.25
CA ASN A 72 -1.88 -4.64 -22.84
C ASN A 72 -1.84 -4.45 -21.32
N SER A 73 -1.19 -5.39 -20.61
CA SER A 73 -1.12 -5.40 -19.15
C SER A 73 -0.32 -4.24 -18.56
N LEU A 74 0.69 -3.72 -19.26
CA LEU A 74 1.48 -2.58 -18.77
C LEU A 74 0.67 -1.29 -18.87
N ASN A 75 -0.03 -1.07 -19.98
CA ASN A 75 -0.90 0.10 -20.12
C ASN A 75 -2.04 0.04 -19.09
N ALA A 76 -2.62 -1.14 -18.88
CA ALA A 76 -3.64 -1.36 -17.86
C ALA A 76 -3.11 -1.09 -16.44
N LEU A 77 -1.88 -1.50 -16.15
CA LEU A 77 -1.22 -1.21 -14.88
C LEU A 77 -1.04 0.29 -14.65
N VAL A 78 -0.49 1.01 -15.63
CA VAL A 78 -0.25 2.46 -15.54
C VAL A 78 -1.57 3.20 -15.35
N ILE A 79 -2.60 2.87 -16.12
CA ILE A 79 -3.92 3.52 -16.00
C ILE A 79 -4.57 3.17 -14.66
N SER A 80 -4.50 1.92 -14.21
CA SER A 80 -5.01 1.52 -12.90
C SER A 80 -4.30 2.24 -11.76
N ASP A 81 -3.00 2.49 -11.88
CA ASP A 81 -2.22 3.23 -10.90
C ASP A 81 -2.60 4.72 -10.86
N ILE A 82 -2.76 5.36 -12.02
CA ILE A 82 -3.25 6.74 -12.10
C ILE A 82 -4.62 6.86 -11.43
N ILE A 83 -5.54 5.92 -11.69
CA ILE A 83 -6.86 5.91 -11.04
C ILE A 83 -6.72 5.70 -9.54
N PHE A 84 -5.90 4.76 -9.10
CA PHE A 84 -5.65 4.50 -7.68
C PHE A 84 -5.13 5.76 -6.98
N THR A 85 -4.14 6.45 -7.54
CA THR A 85 -3.61 7.71 -6.99
C THR A 85 -4.65 8.82 -7.02
N ALA A 86 -5.44 8.91 -8.09
CA ALA A 86 -6.51 9.92 -8.21
C ALA A 86 -7.61 9.76 -7.14
N LEU A 87 -7.92 8.53 -6.71
CA LEU A 87 -8.87 8.27 -5.62
C LEU A 87 -8.42 8.86 -4.27
N HIS A 88 -7.13 9.16 -4.12
CA HIS A 88 -6.59 9.77 -2.91
C HIS A 88 -6.68 11.30 -2.90
N ILE A 89 -6.96 11.95 -4.04
CA ILE A 89 -7.04 13.41 -4.19
C ILE A 89 -7.91 14.06 -3.11
N PRO A 90 -9.15 13.61 -2.83
CA PRO A 90 -9.99 14.28 -1.83
C PRO A 90 -9.34 14.28 -0.45
N SER A 91 -8.72 13.17 -0.06
CA SER A 91 -8.04 13.05 1.24
C SER A 91 -6.82 13.95 1.35
N ILE A 92 -6.07 14.13 0.24
CA ILE A 92 -4.88 15.00 0.18
C ILE A 92 -5.29 16.47 0.28
N VAL A 93 -6.34 16.88 -0.45
CA VAL A 93 -6.86 18.26 -0.42
C VAL A 93 -7.35 18.61 0.98
N ILE A 94 -8.17 17.74 1.60
CA ILE A 94 -8.77 17.99 2.92
C ILE A 94 -7.71 18.05 4.03
N LYS A 95 -6.71 17.14 4.01
CA LYS A 95 -5.71 17.06 5.08
C LYS A 95 -4.56 18.04 4.94
N GLY A 96 -4.14 18.34 3.71
CA GLY A 96 -2.90 19.07 3.45
C GLY A 96 -3.08 20.55 3.12
N ASN A 97 -4.34 21.02 2.95
CA ASN A 97 -4.65 22.37 2.48
C ASN A 97 -3.86 22.74 1.19
N TYR A 98 -3.59 21.76 0.34
CA TYR A 98 -2.88 21.94 -0.91
C TYR A 98 -3.82 22.50 -1.98
N SER A 99 -3.29 23.31 -2.91
CA SER A 99 -4.07 23.77 -4.06
C SER A 99 -4.48 22.59 -4.95
N LEU A 100 -5.66 22.66 -5.57
CA LEU A 100 -6.13 21.62 -6.50
C LEU A 100 -5.10 21.34 -7.60
N LEU A 101 -4.46 22.37 -8.15
CA LEU A 101 -3.43 22.24 -9.18
C LEU A 101 -2.24 21.40 -8.69
N TYR A 102 -1.75 21.64 -7.47
CA TYR A 102 -0.65 20.86 -6.90
C TYR A 102 -1.02 19.39 -6.75
N VAL A 103 -2.25 19.11 -6.32
CA VAL A 103 -2.73 17.74 -6.12
C VAL A 103 -2.92 17.01 -7.46
N PHE A 104 -3.45 17.68 -8.48
CA PHE A 104 -3.58 17.12 -9.83
C PHE A 104 -2.22 16.76 -10.44
N LEU A 105 -1.21 17.63 -10.30
CA LEU A 105 0.14 17.35 -10.79
C LEU A 105 0.81 16.21 -10.02
N ASN A 106 0.46 16.01 -8.75
CA ASN A 106 0.98 14.90 -7.95
C ASN A 106 0.42 13.52 -8.33
N VAL A 107 -0.73 13.44 -9.02
CA VAL A 107 -1.34 12.16 -9.43
C VAL A 107 -0.39 11.32 -10.29
N VAL A 108 0.44 11.98 -11.09
CA VAL A 108 1.43 11.33 -11.97
C VAL A 108 2.84 11.30 -11.35
N SER A 109 2.99 11.82 -10.13
CA SER A 109 4.29 11.86 -9.46
C SER A 109 4.60 10.53 -8.78
N PHE A 110 5.88 10.13 -8.82
CA PHE A 110 6.38 8.91 -8.18
C PHE A 110 6.67 9.10 -6.67
N THR A 111 6.17 10.18 -6.06
CA THR A 111 6.52 10.56 -4.68
C THR A 111 5.85 9.68 -3.61
N HIS A 112 4.76 8.99 -3.97
CA HIS A 112 4.11 8.00 -3.10
C HIS A 112 4.48 6.58 -3.55
N PRO A 113 4.62 5.60 -2.63
CA PRO A 113 4.81 4.21 -3.01
C PRO A 113 3.68 3.82 -3.96
N THR A 114 4.04 3.72 -5.23
CA THR A 114 3.10 3.76 -6.33
C THR A 114 2.29 2.48 -6.33
N GLY A 115 0.99 2.59 -6.58
CA GLY A 115 0.15 1.46 -6.91
C GLY A 115 0.69 0.59 -8.05
N LEU A 116 1.66 1.07 -8.83
CA LEU A 116 2.47 0.30 -9.78
C LEU A 116 3.13 -0.91 -9.15
N ILE A 117 3.70 -0.82 -7.94
CA ILE A 117 4.42 -1.94 -7.31
C ILE A 117 3.44 -3.05 -6.94
N TRP A 118 2.33 -2.71 -6.28
CA TRP A 118 1.30 -3.69 -5.93
C TRP A 118 0.56 -4.23 -7.16
N GLY A 119 0.32 -3.38 -8.16
CA GLY A 119 -0.25 -3.82 -9.44
C GLY A 119 0.70 -4.75 -10.21
N TYR A 120 2.01 -4.49 -10.21
CA TYR A 120 3.00 -5.39 -10.79
C TYR A 120 3.05 -6.73 -10.05
N LEU A 121 3.02 -6.72 -8.72
CA LEU A 121 2.89 -7.94 -7.93
C LEU A 121 1.63 -8.74 -8.31
N TYR A 122 0.51 -8.05 -8.49
CA TYR A 122 -0.70 -8.70 -8.98
C TYR A 122 -0.53 -9.28 -10.38
N LEU A 123 0.06 -8.57 -11.34
CA LEU A 123 0.30 -9.11 -12.69
C LEU A 123 1.16 -10.39 -12.65
N ARG A 124 2.14 -10.45 -11.76
CA ARG A 124 3.05 -11.60 -11.61
C ARG A 124 2.45 -12.77 -10.85
N THR A 125 1.59 -12.50 -9.87
CA THR A 125 1.07 -13.54 -8.96
C THR A 125 -0.37 -13.92 -9.25
N ARG A 126 -1.12 -13.02 -9.88
CA ARG A 126 -2.59 -13.03 -9.96
C ARG A 126 -3.24 -13.18 -8.58
N SER A 127 -2.54 -12.73 -7.53
CA SER A 127 -2.99 -12.73 -6.15
C SER A 127 -2.97 -11.32 -5.57
N ILE A 128 -4.04 -10.91 -4.92
CA ILE A 128 -4.12 -9.64 -4.19
C ILE A 128 -3.52 -9.77 -2.78
N ILE A 129 -3.35 -10.99 -2.25
CA ILE A 129 -2.88 -11.20 -0.87
C ILE A 129 -1.50 -10.56 -0.62
N PRO A 130 -0.48 -10.77 -1.47
CA PRO A 130 0.82 -10.12 -1.27
C PRO A 130 0.72 -8.59 -1.32
N GLY A 131 -0.05 -8.07 -2.28
CA GLY A 131 -0.31 -6.62 -2.42
C GLY A 131 -1.00 -6.05 -1.20
N MET A 132 -2.13 -6.62 -0.78
CA MET A 132 -2.96 -6.22 0.36
C MET A 132 -2.19 -6.12 1.67
N ILE A 133 -1.45 -7.17 2.00
CA ILE A 133 -0.66 -7.23 3.23
C ILE A 133 0.50 -6.24 3.15
N TRP A 134 1.18 -6.16 2.00
CA TRP A 134 2.32 -5.28 1.85
C TRP A 134 1.91 -3.80 1.85
N HIS A 135 0.83 -3.45 1.16
CA HIS A 135 0.24 -2.12 1.09
C HIS A 135 0.06 -1.50 2.48
N THR A 136 -0.53 -2.25 3.40
CA THR A 136 -0.76 -1.75 4.78
C THR A 136 0.54 -1.70 5.61
N SER A 137 1.56 -2.46 5.22
CA SER A 137 2.78 -2.62 6.01
C SER A 137 3.91 -1.64 5.70
N VAL A 138 3.97 -1.11 4.47
CA VAL A 138 5.04 -0.21 4.01
C VAL A 138 5.17 0.97 4.97
N GLY A 139 6.36 1.15 5.54
CA GLY A 139 6.68 2.24 6.47
C GLY A 139 6.04 2.13 7.87
N LYS A 140 5.08 1.23 8.08
CA LYS A 140 4.38 1.08 9.38
C LYS A 140 4.94 -0.08 10.20
N LEU A 141 5.19 -1.25 9.60
CA LEU A 141 5.55 -2.46 10.35
C LEU A 141 6.85 -2.31 11.16
N GLY A 142 7.91 -1.71 10.62
CA GLY A 142 9.12 -1.49 11.42
C GLY A 142 8.93 -0.46 12.55
N THR A 143 8.05 0.52 12.38
CA THR A 143 7.71 1.50 13.43
C THR A 143 6.81 0.94 14.54
N ILE A 144 6.25 -0.26 14.37
CA ILE A 144 5.52 -0.97 15.42
C ILE A 144 6.45 -1.29 16.59
N PHE A 145 7.72 -1.57 16.29
CA PHE A 145 8.76 -1.87 17.27
C PHE A 145 9.40 -0.61 17.86
N LEU A 146 8.94 0.58 17.47
CA LEU A 146 9.53 1.87 17.80
C LEU A 146 8.50 2.74 18.53
N GLY A 147 8.88 3.34 19.65
CA GLY A 147 8.03 4.21 20.46
C GLY A 147 7.89 5.61 19.88
N ASP A 148 6.81 6.31 20.20
CA ASP A 148 6.61 7.72 19.86
C ASP A 148 7.00 8.61 21.05
N PHE A 149 7.60 9.79 20.80
CA PHE A 149 7.77 10.82 21.81
C PHE A 149 6.42 11.51 22.02
N SER A 150 5.79 11.27 23.16
CA SER A 150 4.79 12.17 23.73
C SER A 150 5.17 12.37 25.20
N LEU A 151 5.83 13.51 25.46
CA LEU A 151 5.87 14.14 26.79
C LEU A 151 4.47 14.62 27.14
#